data_AF-A0A075UVN8-F1
#
_entry.id   AF-A0A075UVN8-F1
#
_cell.length_a   1.000
_cell.length_b   1.000
_cell.length_c   1.000
_cell.angle_alpha   90.00
_cell.angle_beta   90.00
_cell.angle_gamma   90.00
#
_symmetry.space_group_name_H-M   'P 1'
#
loop_
_entity.id
_entity.type
_entity.pdbx_description
1 polymer ?
#
loop_
_entity_poly.entity_id
_entity_poly.type
_entity_poly.pdbx_seq_one_letter_code
_entity_poly.pdbx_strand_id
1 'polypeptide(L)'
;MTVEDAGQDYLTRQIGALLEAIREEGPVGEGRRSFRIAGHLAAEGGFHLGDILAATAQLLAVHAWNNGYLAAAELLTRRMREFGAESAELVRYLVRLETGCEQGWLPHADRDELIAYARRVQRADIEERAQAIEASLPGVTDPERPDRMASES
;
A
#
# COMPACT_ATOMS: atom_id res chain seq x y z
N MET A 1 -19.18 -17.90 19.56
CA MET A 1 -18.29 -17.93 18.39
C MET A 1 -19.18 -18.13 17.18
N THR A 2 -19.47 -17.06 16.45
CA THR A 2 -20.29 -17.10 15.23
C THR A 2 -19.40 -17.43 14.04
N VAL A 3 -19.99 -17.88 12.93
CA VAL A 3 -19.23 -18.21 11.70
C VAL A 3 -18.49 -16.98 11.14
N GLU A 4 -19.03 -15.79 11.35
CA GLU A 4 -18.42 -14.50 10.98
C GLU A 4 -17.12 -14.22 11.78
N ASP A 5 -17.13 -14.53 13.08
CA ASP A 5 -16.00 -14.37 14.01
C ASP A 5 -14.83 -15.28 13.59
N ALA A 6 -15.14 -16.54 13.26
CA ALA A 6 -14.14 -17.51 12.77
C ALA A 6 -13.57 -17.13 11.38
N GLY A 7 -14.38 -16.48 10.53
CA GLY A 7 -13.95 -15.98 9.21
C GLY A 7 -12.98 -14.80 9.32
N GLN A 8 -13.26 -13.85 10.22
CA GLN A 8 -12.36 -12.72 10.49
C GLN A 8 -11.03 -13.15 11.10
N ASP A 9 -11.06 -14.10 12.05
CA ASP A 9 -9.85 -14.69 12.65
C ASP A 9 -8.98 -15.43 11.64
N TYR A 10 -9.61 -16.05 10.65
CA TYR A 10 -8.91 -16.72 9.57
C TYR A 10 -8.24 -15.73 8.61
N LEU A 11 -8.97 -14.71 8.13
CA LEU A 11 -8.40 -13.68 7.24
C LEU A 11 -7.25 -12.92 7.91
N THR A 12 -7.38 -12.60 9.20
CA THR A 12 -6.32 -11.94 9.97
C THR A 12 -5.05 -12.79 10.02
N ARG A 13 -5.18 -14.11 10.25
CA ARG A 13 -4.04 -15.03 10.22
C ARG A 13 -3.41 -15.15 8.84
N GLN A 14 -4.20 -15.17 7.77
CA GLN A 14 -3.68 -15.23 6.40
C GLN A 14 -2.94 -13.95 6.00
N ILE A 15 -3.42 -12.78 6.42
CA ILE A 15 -2.70 -11.51 6.25
C ILE A 15 -1.37 -11.55 7.01
N GLY A 16 -1.38 -12.03 8.26
CA GLY A 16 -0.16 -12.24 9.04
C GLY A 16 0.84 -13.16 8.34
N ALA A 17 0.37 -14.29 7.81
CA ALA A 17 1.20 -15.25 7.07
C ALA A 17 1.75 -14.68 5.76
N LEU A 18 0.99 -13.83 5.07
CA LEU A 18 1.47 -13.12 3.88
C LEU A 18 2.61 -12.16 4.24
N LEU A 19 2.42 -11.34 5.27
CA LEU A 19 3.44 -10.38 5.71
C LEU A 19 4.71 -11.08 6.21
N GLU A 20 4.57 -12.21 6.90
CA GLU A 20 5.69 -13.06 7.30
C GLU A 20 6.41 -13.65 6.08
N ALA A 21 5.67 -14.20 5.11
CA ALA A 21 6.26 -14.73 3.87
C ALA A 21 7.05 -13.65 3.11
N ILE A 22 6.54 -12.41 3.03
CA ILE A 22 7.23 -11.30 2.39
C ILE A 22 8.57 -11.00 3.09
N ARG A 23 8.61 -11.08 4.43
CA ARG A 23 9.81 -10.83 5.22
C ARG A 23 10.82 -11.99 5.11
N GLU A 24 10.35 -13.23 5.04
CA GLU A 24 11.18 -14.43 5.01
C GLU A 24 11.75 -14.76 3.63
N GLU A 25 10.98 -14.56 2.56
CA GLU A 25 11.44 -14.87 1.19
C GLU A 25 12.63 -14.01 0.77
N GLY A 26 12.82 -12.89 1.46
CA GLY A 26 13.91 -11.98 1.22
C GLY A 26 13.94 -11.49 -0.23
N PRO A 27 15.05 -10.86 -0.63
CA PRO A 27 15.14 -10.10 -1.86
C PRO A 27 15.49 -10.94 -3.10
N VAL A 28 15.83 -12.22 -2.92
CA VAL A 28 16.15 -13.17 -4.01
C VAL A 28 15.01 -14.18 -4.20
N GLY A 29 14.05 -14.25 -3.26
CA GLY A 29 12.85 -15.06 -3.41
C GLY A 29 11.99 -14.52 -4.56
N GLU A 30 11.60 -15.39 -5.49
CA GLU A 30 10.67 -15.07 -6.58
C GLU A 30 9.24 -14.68 -6.10
N GLY A 31 9.04 -14.55 -4.78
CA GLY A 31 7.74 -14.31 -4.14
C GLY A 31 6.82 -15.53 -4.12
N ARG A 32 7.33 -16.75 -4.33
CA ARG A 32 6.51 -17.95 -4.62
C ARG A 32 5.48 -18.27 -3.51
N ARG A 33 5.89 -18.18 -2.25
CA ARG A 33 5.02 -18.38 -1.08
C ARG A 33 4.09 -17.18 -0.91
N SER A 34 4.62 -15.96 -0.98
CA SER A 34 3.81 -14.73 -0.84
C SER A 34 2.69 -14.66 -1.88
N PHE A 35 3.01 -14.91 -3.16
CA PHE A 35 2.01 -14.94 -4.24
C PHE A 35 1.00 -16.07 -4.09
N ARG A 36 1.39 -17.22 -3.53
CA ARG A 36 0.44 -18.32 -3.26
C ARG A 36 -0.57 -17.93 -2.18
N ILE A 37 -0.08 -17.38 -1.06
CA ILE A 37 -0.94 -16.91 0.03
C ILE A 37 -1.85 -15.79 -0.46
N ALA A 38 -1.31 -14.84 -1.23
CA ALA A 38 -2.05 -13.77 -1.88
C ALA A 38 -3.18 -14.31 -2.78
N GLY A 39 -2.93 -15.38 -3.55
CA GLY A 39 -3.97 -16.04 -4.35
C GLY A 39 -5.10 -16.65 -3.51
N HIS A 40 -4.76 -17.29 -2.38
CA HIS A 40 -5.76 -17.81 -1.44
C HIS A 40 -6.58 -16.68 -0.80
N LEU A 41 -5.92 -15.62 -0.35
CA LEU A 41 -6.58 -14.43 0.19
C LEU A 41 -7.57 -13.81 -0.79
N ALA A 42 -7.22 -13.72 -2.07
CA ALA A 42 -8.14 -13.22 -3.10
C ALA A 42 -9.37 -14.13 -3.26
N ALA A 43 -9.15 -15.45 -3.32
CA ALA A 43 -10.23 -16.43 -3.48
C ALA A 43 -11.19 -16.47 -2.28
N GLU A 44 -10.67 -16.31 -1.06
CA GLU A 44 -11.43 -16.46 0.19
C GLU A 44 -12.00 -15.14 0.71
N GLY A 45 -11.27 -14.03 0.53
CA GLY A 45 -11.66 -12.70 0.99
C GLY A 45 -12.55 -11.92 0.03
N GLY A 46 -12.83 -12.48 -1.16
CA GLY A 46 -13.62 -11.79 -2.19
C GLY A 46 -12.92 -10.59 -2.82
N PHE A 47 -11.59 -10.53 -2.71
CA PHE A 47 -10.80 -9.46 -3.33
C PHE A 47 -10.52 -9.78 -4.79
N HIS A 48 -10.41 -8.74 -5.61
CA HIS A 48 -9.94 -8.91 -6.98
C HIS A 48 -8.50 -9.45 -6.98
N LEU A 49 -8.28 -10.58 -7.65
CA LEU A 49 -6.99 -11.28 -7.65
C LEU A 49 -5.84 -10.37 -8.13
N GLY A 50 -6.07 -9.59 -9.18
CA GLY A 50 -5.07 -8.66 -9.71
C GLY A 50 -4.59 -7.64 -8.68
N ASP A 51 -5.49 -7.16 -7.82
CA ASP A 51 -5.19 -6.11 -6.84
C ASP A 51 -4.29 -6.66 -5.73
N ILE A 52 -4.62 -7.84 -5.21
CA ILE A 52 -3.86 -8.51 -4.15
C ILE A 52 -2.48 -8.95 -4.67
N LEU A 53 -2.39 -9.46 -5.89
CA LEU A 53 -1.10 -9.82 -6.51
C LEU A 53 -0.23 -8.58 -6.80
N ALA A 54 -0.83 -7.49 -7.30
CA ALA A 54 -0.12 -6.23 -7.53
C ALA A 54 0.40 -5.64 -6.21
N ALA A 55 -0.43 -5.62 -5.15
CA ALA A 55 -0.02 -5.14 -3.83
C ALA A 55 1.12 -6.00 -3.25
N THR A 56 1.04 -7.31 -3.40
CA THR A 56 2.08 -8.26 -2.96
C THR A 56 3.41 -8.00 -3.68
N ALA A 57 3.37 -7.82 -5.02
CA ALA A 57 4.56 -7.49 -5.81
C ALA A 57 5.18 -6.16 -5.37
N GLN A 58 4.37 -5.14 -5.09
CA GLN A 58 4.85 -3.85 -4.60
C GLN A 58 5.49 -3.95 -3.21
N LEU A 59 4.90 -4.70 -2.28
CA LEU A 59 5.47 -4.91 -0.94
C LEU A 59 6.82 -5.64 -1.02
N LEU A 60 6.92 -6.68 -1.86
CA LEU A 60 8.20 -7.36 -2.12
C LEU A 60 9.22 -6.40 -2.76
N ALA A 61 8.79 -5.53 -3.68
CA ALA A 61 9.68 -4.54 -4.32
C ALA A 61 10.24 -3.55 -3.30
N VAL A 62 9.39 -3.02 -2.41
CA VAL A 62 9.80 -2.13 -1.31
C VAL A 62 10.75 -2.86 -0.35
N HIS A 63 10.43 -4.11 0.00
CA HIS A 63 11.31 -4.92 0.85
C HIS A 63 12.69 -5.13 0.19
N ALA A 64 12.73 -5.49 -1.09
CA ALA A 64 13.98 -5.65 -1.84
C ALA A 64 14.79 -4.35 -1.90
N TRP A 65 14.12 -3.23 -2.17
CA TRP A 65 14.74 -1.89 -2.19
C TRP A 65 15.38 -1.55 -0.84
N ASN A 66 14.63 -1.70 0.26
CA ASN A 66 15.08 -1.39 1.61
C ASN A 66 16.28 -2.26 2.06
N ASN A 67 16.48 -3.42 1.43
CA ASN A 67 17.61 -4.30 1.70
C ASN A 67 18.75 -4.16 0.67
N GLY A 68 18.67 -3.21 -0.27
CA GLY A 68 19.74 -2.92 -1.25
C GLY A 68 19.70 -3.73 -2.55
N TYR A 69 18.61 -4.46 -2.82
CA TYR A 69 18.48 -5.34 -3.99
C TYR A 69 17.71 -4.67 -5.13
N LEU A 70 18.32 -3.66 -5.72
CA LEU A 70 17.70 -2.79 -6.73
C LEU A 70 17.15 -3.56 -7.95
N ALA A 71 17.91 -4.54 -8.47
CA ALA A 71 17.48 -5.32 -9.63
C ALA A 71 16.21 -6.16 -9.35
N ALA A 72 16.09 -6.69 -8.13
CA ALA A 72 14.91 -7.43 -7.71
C ALA A 72 13.71 -6.49 -7.51
N ALA A 73 13.93 -5.32 -6.90
CA ALA A 73 12.90 -4.29 -6.74
C ALA A 73 12.35 -3.81 -8.09
N GLU A 74 13.22 -3.59 -9.08
CA GLU A 74 12.81 -3.23 -10.45
C GLU A 74 12.01 -4.35 -11.12
N LEU A 75 12.47 -5.60 -11.02
CA LEU A 75 11.77 -6.75 -11.58
C LEU A 75 10.36 -6.89 -10.99
N LEU A 76 10.23 -6.78 -9.67
CA LEU A 76 8.95 -6.87 -8.97
C LEU A 76 8.02 -5.70 -9.30
N THR A 77 8.56 -4.48 -9.44
CA THR A 77 7.80 -3.31 -9.89
C THR A 77 7.27 -3.48 -11.32
N ARG A 78 8.04 -4.11 -12.21
CA ARG A 78 7.57 -4.46 -13.56
C ARG A 78 6.49 -5.54 -13.50
N ARG A 79 6.73 -6.59 -12.71
CA ARG A 79 5.80 -7.71 -12.51
C ARG A 79 4.45 -7.25 -11.95
N MET A 80 4.43 -6.27 -11.05
CA MET A 80 3.19 -5.65 -10.56
C MET A 80 2.28 -5.21 -11.72
N ARG A 81 2.85 -4.67 -12.80
CA ARG A 81 2.09 -4.17 -13.97
C ARG A 81 1.51 -5.30 -14.82
N GLU A 82 2.05 -6.52 -14.71
CA GLU A 82 1.56 -7.71 -15.42
C GLU A 82 0.20 -8.19 -14.87
N PHE A 83 -0.16 -7.79 -13.64
CA PHE A 83 -1.43 -8.18 -13.01
C PHE A 83 -2.62 -7.28 -13.40
N GLY A 84 -2.40 -6.27 -14.25
CA GLY A 84 -3.44 -5.40 -14.78
C GLY A 84 -3.14 -3.92 -14.56
N ALA A 85 -3.49 -3.09 -15.55
CA ALA A 85 -3.26 -1.65 -15.49
C ALA A 85 -4.04 -0.98 -14.34
N GLU A 86 -5.28 -1.41 -14.11
CA GLU A 86 -6.16 -0.90 -13.04
C GLU A 86 -5.63 -1.30 -11.66
N SER A 87 -5.24 -2.56 -11.45
CA SER A 87 -4.63 -3.03 -10.20
C SER A 87 -3.32 -2.32 -9.90
N ALA A 88 -2.46 -2.15 -10.91
CA ALA A 88 -1.21 -1.40 -10.78
C ALA A 88 -1.46 0.09 -10.48
N GLU A 89 -2.52 0.68 -11.02
CA GLU A 89 -2.93 2.04 -10.72
C GLU A 89 -3.43 2.18 -9.28
N LEU A 90 -4.34 1.29 -8.85
CA LEU A 90 -4.83 1.24 -7.47
C LEU A 90 -3.67 1.18 -6.48
N VAL A 91 -2.73 0.25 -6.68
CA VAL A 91 -1.59 0.07 -5.76
C VAL A 91 -0.72 1.33 -5.69
N ARG A 92 -0.48 2.02 -6.81
CA ARG A 92 0.26 3.30 -6.79
C ARG A 92 -0.45 4.35 -5.92
N TYR A 93 -1.77 4.48 -6.08
CA TYR A 93 -2.55 5.43 -5.30
C TYR A 93 -2.65 5.05 -3.82
N LEU A 94 -2.75 3.76 -3.50
CA LEU A 94 -2.72 3.28 -2.11
C LEU A 94 -1.36 3.56 -1.45
N VAL A 95 -0.24 3.31 -2.14
CA VAL A 95 1.09 3.66 -1.63
C VAL A 95 1.22 5.16 -1.36
N ARG A 96 0.72 5.99 -2.28
CA ARG A 96 0.71 7.45 -2.11
C ARG A 96 -0.17 7.88 -0.92
N LEU A 97 -1.35 7.27 -0.76
CA LEU A 97 -2.23 7.52 0.38
C LEU A 97 -1.53 7.19 1.70
N GLU A 98 -0.97 5.98 1.83
CA GLU A 98 -0.28 5.56 3.05
C GLU A 98 0.93 6.46 3.35
N THR A 99 1.72 6.82 2.32
CA THR A 99 2.82 7.79 2.46
C THR A 99 2.33 9.11 3.02
N GLY A 100 1.21 9.63 2.51
CA GLY A 100 0.62 10.87 3.00
C GLY A 100 0.03 10.77 4.40
N CYS A 101 -0.56 9.62 4.75
CA CYS A 101 -1.02 9.36 6.12
C CYS A 101 0.15 9.33 7.12
N GLU A 102 1.27 8.68 6.77
CA GLU A 102 2.46 8.62 7.61
C GLU A 102 3.12 9.99 7.77
N GLN A 103 3.25 10.75 6.67
CA GLN A 103 3.88 12.07 6.67
C GLN A 103 2.96 13.17 7.18
N GLY A 104 1.64 12.94 7.21
CA GLY A 104 0.61 13.94 7.48
C GLY A 104 0.39 14.97 6.37
N TRP A 105 1.17 14.91 5.29
CA TRP A 105 1.06 15.82 4.15
C TRP A 105 1.37 15.12 2.82
N LEU A 106 0.89 15.70 1.72
CA LEU A 106 1.27 15.33 0.35
C LEU A 106 1.45 16.60 -0.51
N PRO A 107 2.26 16.55 -1.59
CA PRO A 107 2.23 17.59 -2.61
C PRO A 107 0.81 17.80 -3.12
N HIS A 108 0.41 19.06 -3.35
CA HIS A 108 -0.95 19.40 -3.78
C HIS A 108 -1.40 18.61 -5.02
N ALA A 109 -0.54 18.50 -6.04
CA ALA A 109 -0.82 17.74 -7.25
C ALA A 109 -1.06 16.25 -6.96
N ASP A 110 -0.25 15.66 -6.08
CA ASP A 110 -0.37 14.25 -5.70
C ASP A 110 -1.67 13.97 -4.94
N ARG A 111 -2.05 14.88 -4.04
CA ARG A 111 -3.31 14.82 -3.29
C ARG A 111 -4.53 14.97 -4.21
N ASP A 112 -4.50 15.94 -5.13
CA ASP A 112 -5.59 16.15 -6.10
C ASP A 112 -5.77 14.95 -7.02
N GLU A 113 -4.67 14.38 -7.53
CA GLU A 113 -4.72 13.16 -8.33
C GLU A 113 -5.32 11.98 -7.56
N LEU A 114 -4.98 11.84 -6.26
CA LEU A 114 -5.52 10.79 -5.40
C LEU A 114 -7.02 10.95 -5.17
N ILE A 115 -7.50 12.18 -4.93
CA ILE A 115 -8.93 12.50 -4.80
C ILE A 115 -9.67 12.25 -6.13
N ALA A 116 -9.10 12.69 -7.25
CA ALA A 116 -9.68 12.49 -8.57
C ALA A 116 -9.78 11.00 -8.93
N TYR A 117 -8.74 10.22 -8.60
CA TYR A 117 -8.77 8.77 -8.71
C TYR A 117 -9.91 8.18 -7.88
N ALA A 118 -9.96 8.50 -6.59
CA ALA A 118 -10.96 7.95 -5.65
C ALA A 118 -12.40 8.20 -6.12
N ARG A 119 -12.69 9.40 -6.61
CA ARG A 119 -14.00 9.75 -7.19
C ARG A 119 -14.33 8.93 -8.43
N ARG A 120 -13.37 8.79 -9.36
CA ARG A 120 -13.57 8.03 -10.60
C ARG A 120 -13.90 6.57 -10.34
N VAL A 121 -13.25 5.95 -9.34
CA VAL A 121 -13.48 4.55 -8.96
C VAL A 121 -14.49 4.38 -7.82
N GLN A 122 -15.16 5.45 -7.40
CA GLN A 122 -16.18 5.48 -6.34
C GLN A 122 -15.69 4.90 -4.99
N ARG A 123 -14.44 5.19 -4.63
CA ARG A 123 -13.80 4.77 -3.37
C ARG A 123 -13.84 5.89 -2.35
N ALA A 124 -15.00 6.06 -1.70
CA ALA A 124 -15.21 7.10 -0.68
C ALA A 124 -14.23 6.99 0.50
N ASP A 125 -13.81 5.78 0.85
CA ASP A 125 -12.80 5.51 1.88
C ASP A 125 -11.43 6.12 1.55
N ILE A 126 -11.02 6.05 0.28
CA ILE A 126 -9.76 6.66 -0.19
C ILE A 126 -9.92 8.18 -0.25
N GLU A 127 -11.06 8.68 -0.74
CA GLU A 127 -11.32 10.11 -0.82
C GLU A 127 -11.30 10.77 0.57
N GLU A 128 -12.00 10.21 1.55
CA GLU A 128 -12.05 10.73 2.92
C GLU A 128 -10.65 10.80 3.54
N ARG A 129 -9.89 9.70 3.44
CA ARG A 129 -8.52 9.66 3.96
C ARG A 129 -7.61 10.65 3.23
N ALA A 130 -7.76 10.82 1.91
CA ALA A 130 -6.98 11.78 1.14
C ALA A 130 -7.31 13.24 1.49
N GLN A 131 -8.58 13.54 1.78
CA GLN A 131 -9.01 14.87 2.20
C GLN A 131 -8.43 15.26 3.56
N ALA A 132 -8.27 14.29 4.46
CA ALA A 132 -7.68 14.50 5.78
C ALA A 132 -6.16 14.78 5.76
N ILE A 133 -5.47 14.55 4.64
CA ILE A 133 -4.04 14.82 4.48
C ILE A 133 -3.82 16.30 4.13
N GLU A 134 -2.88 16.96 4.80
CA GLU A 134 -2.52 18.35 4.52
C GLU A 134 -1.90 18.49 3.12
N ALA A 135 -2.30 19.52 2.37
CA ALA A 135 -1.70 19.84 1.08
C ALA A 135 -0.48 20.75 1.28
N SER A 136 0.69 20.33 0.81
CA SER A 136 1.88 21.19 0.78
C SER A 136 2.04 21.89 -0.57
N LEU A 137 2.49 23.15 -0.54
CA LEU A 137 2.77 23.95 -1.73
C LEU A 137 4.10 23.52 -2.37
N PRO A 138 4.16 23.44 -3.72
CA PRO A 138 5.42 23.17 -4.41
C PRO A 138 6.40 24.32 -4.15
N GLY A 139 7.54 24.01 -3.53
CA GLY A 139 8.62 24.96 -3.22
C GLY A 139 8.80 25.29 -1.73
N VAL A 140 7.92 24.79 -0.85
CA VAL A 140 8.16 24.81 0.59
C VAL A 140 8.85 23.50 0.98
N THR A 141 10.16 23.40 0.72
CA THR A 141 11.01 22.48 1.48
C THR A 141 11.23 23.11 2.84
N ASP A 142 10.27 22.98 3.74
CA ASP A 142 10.54 23.24 5.15
C ASP A 142 10.85 21.90 5.83
N PRO A 143 12.11 21.60 6.13
CA PRO A 143 12.46 20.42 6.94
C PRO A 143 12.10 20.57 8.42
N GLU A 144 11.28 21.55 8.82
CA GLU A 144 10.82 21.71 10.20
C GLU A 144 9.28 21.69 10.27
N ARG A 145 8.75 20.55 10.73
CA ARG A 145 7.40 20.50 11.31
C ARG A 145 7.38 21.38 12.58
N PRO A 146 6.25 22.03 12.89
CA PRO A 146 6.17 23.06 13.92
C PRO A 146 6.37 22.48 15.32
N ASP A 147 7.06 23.26 16.15
CA ASP A 147 7.15 23.15 17.59
C ASP A 147 5.81 22.74 18.22
N ARG A 148 5.72 21.47 18.61
CA ARG A 148 4.95 21.06 19.78
C ARG A 148 5.88 21.08 20.98
N MET A 149 6.22 22.25 21.51
CA MET A 149 6.58 22.42 22.93
C MET A 149 6.43 23.88 23.36
N ALA A 150 5.83 24.05 24.54
CA ALA A 150 5.73 25.28 25.34
C ALA A 150 4.73 26.35 24.88
N SER A 151 3.45 26.04 25.02
CA SER A 151 2.47 27.03 25.49
C SER A 151 1.71 26.43 26.68
N GLU A 152 2.42 26.30 27.80
CA GLU A 152 1.83 26.40 29.12
C GLU A 152 2.37 27.71 29.70
N SER A 153 1.47 28.70 29.80
CA SER A 153 1.70 29.96 30.53
C SER A 153 1.48 29.76 32.02
#